data_AF-A0A0K0DBK4-F1
#
_entry.id   AF-A0A0K0DBK4-F1
#
_cell.length_a   1.000
_cell.length_b   1.000
_cell.length_c   1.000
_cell.angle_alpha   90.00
_cell.angle_beta   90.00
_cell.angle_gamma   90.00
#
_symmetry.space_group_name_H-M   'P 1'
#
loop_
_entity.id
_entity.type
_entity.pdbx_description
1 polymer ?
#
loop_
_entity_poly.entity_id
_entity_poly.type
_entity_poly.pdbx_seq_one_letter_code
_entity_poly.pdbx_strand_id
1 'polypeptide(L)' 'MVFTEIVGTLSFLQPQADDDIFDRLHYYYTTTFLLLTAVLVSLKMFGGRPIECWLPAEYKKSWEDYAGTF' A
#
# COMPACT_ATOMS: atom_id res chain seq x y z
N MET A 1 18.63 12.02 -7.34
CA MET A 1 18.69 11.66 -5.91
C MET A 1 17.62 10.62 -5.59
N VAL A 2 16.32 10.94 -5.62
CA VAL A 2 15.24 9.98 -5.28
C VAL A 2 15.22 8.71 -6.15
N PHE A 3 15.40 8.83 -7.47
CA PHE A 3 15.36 7.67 -8.38
C PHE A 3 16.46 6.64 -8.07
N THR A 4 17.66 7.10 -7.73
CA THR A 4 18.80 6.23 -7.39
C THR A 4 18.58 5.49 -6.07
N GLU A 5 17.96 6.14 -5.09
CA GLU A 5 17.59 5.52 -3.80
C GLU A 5 16.51 4.44 -3.97
N ILE A 6 15.52 4.68 -4.85
CA ILE A 6 14.47 3.69 -5.16
C ILE A 6 15.09 2.47 -5.86
N VAL A 7 15.97 2.70 -6.84
CA VAL A 7 16.65 1.59 -7.53
C VAL A 7 17.58 0.83 -6.57
N GLY A 8 18.29 1.54 -5.69
CA GLY A 8 19.15 0.94 -4.67
C GLY A 8 18.38 0.12 -3.64
N THR A 9 17.21 0.59 -3.21
CA THR A 9 16.33 -0.18 -2.33
C THR A 9 15.76 -1.39 -3.06
N LEU A 10 15.41 -1.33 -4.34
CA LEU A 10 14.92 -2.51 -5.07
C LEU A 10 15.97 -3.63 -5.25
N SER A 11 17.24 -3.40 -4.92
CA SER A 11 18.28 -4.45 -4.99
C SER A 11 18.01 -5.66 -4.08
N PHE A 12 17.22 -5.53 -3.01
CA PHE A 12 16.83 -6.67 -2.17
C PHE A 12 15.90 -7.66 -2.89
N LEU A 13 15.33 -7.28 -4.04
CA LEU A 13 14.53 -8.15 -4.90
C LEU A 13 15.39 -9.04 -5.80
N GLN A 14 16.72 -9.02 -5.67
CA GLN A 14 17.57 -9.92 -6.44
C GLN A 14 17.74 -11.26 -5.69
N PRO A 15 17.34 -12.39 -6.28
CA PRO A 15 17.54 -13.68 -5.63
C PRO A 15 19.03 -14.01 -5.51
N GLN A 16 19.43 -14.50 -4.34
CA GLN A 16 20.82 -14.89 -4.07
C GLN A 16 21.08 -16.32 -4.57
N ALA A 17 22.34 -16.59 -4.94
CA ALA A 17 22.79 -17.93 -5.27
C ALA A 17 22.88 -18.78 -3.98
N ASP A 18 22.58 -20.08 -4.10
CA ASP A 18 22.58 -21.09 -3.02
C ASP A 18 21.42 -21.08 -2.00
N ASP A 19 20.37 -20.27 -2.22
CA ASP A 19 19.17 -20.28 -1.35
C ASP A 19 18.20 -21.43 -1.69
N ASP A 20 17.64 -22.06 -0.65
CA ASP A 20 16.59 -23.06 -0.83
C ASP A 20 15.21 -22.43 -1.15
N ILE A 21 14.21 -23.28 -1.40
CA ILE A 21 12.87 -22.82 -1.77
C ILE A 21 12.18 -22.08 -0.61
N PHE A 22 12.42 -22.50 0.63
CA PHE A 22 11.79 -21.89 1.80
C PHE A 22 12.38 -20.52 2.10
N ASP A 23 13.69 -20.36 1.91
CA ASP A 23 14.37 -19.08 2.00
C ASP A 23 13.76 -18.11 0.99
N ARG A 24 13.70 -18.51 -0.30
CA ARG A 24 13.11 -17.69 -1.37
C ARG A 24 11.64 -17.35 -1.11
N LEU A 25 10.86 -18.27 -0.53
CA LEU A 25 9.46 -18.03 -0.18
C LEU A 25 9.31 -16.87 0.82
N HIS A 26 10.18 -16.80 1.82
CA HIS A 26 10.09 -15.79 2.88
C HIS A 26 10.68 -14.45 2.44
N TYR A 27 11.95 -14.40 2.01
CA TYR A 27 12.60 -13.11 1.78
C TYR A 27 12.21 -12.46 0.46
N TYR A 28 11.82 -13.25 -0.56
CA TYR A 28 11.52 -12.74 -1.91
C TYR A 28 10.02 -12.75 -2.19
N TYR A 29 9.38 -13.92 -2.21
CA TYR A 29 7.99 -14.00 -2.66
C TYR A 29 7.00 -13.34 -1.71
N THR A 30 7.08 -13.64 -0.41
CA THR A 30 6.14 -13.11 0.60
C THR A 30 6.28 -11.60 0.75
N THR A 31 7.51 -11.10 0.88
CA THR A 31 7.79 -9.66 1.01
C THR A 31 7.35 -8.88 -0.23
N THR A 32 7.67 -9.37 -1.43
CA THR A 32 7.27 -8.73 -2.70
C THR A 32 5.75 -8.69 -2.82
N PHE A 33 5.06 -9.78 -2.47
CA PHE A 33 3.61 -9.82 -2.47
C PHE A 33 2.99 -8.79 -1.50
N LEU A 34 3.51 -8.69 -0.28
CA LEU A 34 3.05 -7.70 0.70
C LEU A 34 3.31 -6.26 0.24
N LEU A 35 4.47 -5.98 -0.36
CA LEU A 35 4.78 -4.66 -0.91
C LEU A 35 3.85 -4.29 -2.08
N LEU A 36 3.63 -5.21 -3.02
CA LEU A 36 2.74 -4.99 -4.14
C LEU A 36 1.31 -4.72 -3.67
N THR A 37 0.80 -5.54 -2.75
CA THR A 37 -0.55 -5.35 -2.21
C THR A 37 -0.69 -4.07 -1.39
N ALA A 38 0.33 -3.69 -0.60
CA ALA A 38 0.33 -2.42 0.13
C ALA A 38 0.26 -1.21 -0.82
N VAL A 39 1.03 -1.23 -1.92
CA VAL A 39 0.98 -0.17 -2.94
C VAL A 39 -0.39 -0.14 -3.63
N LEU A 40 -0.91 -1.30 -4.05
CA LEU A 40 -2.22 -1.40 -4.71
C LEU A 40 -3.36 -0.87 -3.82
N VAL A 41 -3.38 -1.26 -2.55
CA VAL A 41 -4.38 -0.78 -1.58
C VAL A 41 -4.22 0.72 -1.35
N SER A 42 -2.99 1.20 -1.17
CA SER A 42 -2.71 2.63 -0.97
C SER A 42 -3.18 3.47 -2.15
N LEU A 43 -2.97 3.02 -3.39
CA LEU A 43 -3.48 3.69 -4.59
C LEU A 43 -5.02 3.83 -4.55
N LYS A 44 -5.72 2.81 -4.07
CA LYS A 44 -7.17 2.84 -3.91
C LYS A 44 -7.62 3.76 -2.77
N MET A 45 -6.85 3.84 -1.69
CA MET A 45 -7.14 4.73 -0.54
C MET A 45 -6.94 6.21 -0.87
N PHE A 46 -5.86 6.56 -1.58
CA PHE A 46 -5.53 7.95 -1.90
C PHE A 46 -6.12 8.45 -3.22
N GLY A 47 -6.63 7.55 -4.08
CA GLY A 47 -7.22 7.90 -5.38
C GLY A 47 -8.67 8.41 -5.33
N GLY A 48 -9.27 8.57 -4.15
CA GLY A 48 -10.69 8.94 -4.00
C GLY A 48 -11.07 9.32 -2.58
N ARG A 49 -12.26 8.89 -2.14
CA ARG A 49 -12.74 9.05 -0.76
C ARG A 49 -12.38 7.77 0.02
N PRO A 50 -11.38 7.81 0.92
CA PRO A 50 -10.89 6.60 1.60
C PRO A 50 -11.94 5.96 2.51
N ILE A 51 -12.85 6.77 3.05
CA ILE A 51 -13.96 6.31 3.89
C ILE A 51 -15.19 7.15 3.58
N GLU A 52 -16.35 6.50 3.50
CA GLU A 52 -17.65 7.16 3.39
C GLU A 52 -18.51 6.71 4.57
N CYS A 53 -18.97 7.68 5.35
CA CYS A 53 -19.79 7.43 6.53
C CYS A 53 -21.27 7.40 6.13
N TRP A 54 -22.06 6.50 6.72
CA TRP A 54 -23.51 6.50 6.55
C TRP A 54 -24.12 7.62 7.41
N LEU A 55 -24.54 8.71 6.76
CA LEU A 55 -25.15 9.87 7.43
C LEU A 55 -26.65 9.98 7.10
N PRO A 56 -27.47 10.47 8.06
CA PRO A 56 -28.84 10.93 7.81
C PRO A 56 -28.94 11.90 6.64
N ALA A 57 -30.02 11.78 5.85
CA ALA A 57 -30.22 12.55 4.61
C ALA A 57 -30.49 14.05 4.84
N GLU A 58 -30.81 14.45 6.08
CA GLU A 58 -31.03 15.85 6.46
C GLU A 58 -29.72 16.63 6.63
N TYR A 59 -28.57 15.94 6.72
CA TYR A 59 -27.29 16.59 6.93
C TYR A 59 -26.78 17.28 5.66
N LYS A 60 -26.21 18.47 5.86
CA LYS A 60 -25.52 19.19 4.79
C LYS A 60 -24.18 18.52 4.53
N LYS A 61 -23.70 18.64 3.29
CA LYS A 61 -22.38 18.15 2.84
C LYS A 61 -21.20 18.56 3.76
N SER A 62 -21.25 19.73 4.38
CA SER A 62 -20.22 20.17 5.34
C SER A 62 -20.11 19.25 6.57
N TRP A 63 -21.21 18.63 6.99
CA TRP A 63 -21.23 17.67 8.09
C TRP A 63 -20.78 16.28 7.64
N GLU A 64 -20.99 15.92 6.38
CA GLU A 64 -20.45 14.69 5.78
C GLU A 64 -18.91 14.75 5.74
N ASP A 65 -18.34 15.86 5.27
CA ASP A 65 -16.89 16.05 5.22
C ASP A 65 -16.26 16.07 6.63
N TYR A 66 -16.94 16.71 7.59
CA TYR A 66 -16.55 16.65 9.00
C TYR A 66 -16.55 15.20 9.51
N ALA A 67 -17.67 14.49 9.36
CA ALA A 67 -17.81 13.11 9.84
C ALA A 67 -16.87 12.11 9.14
N GLY A 68 -16.44 12.38 7.90
CA GLY A 68 -15.45 11.55 7.21
C GLY A 68 -14.00 11.77 7.68
N THR A 69 -13.76 12.79 8.51
CA THR A 69 -12.43 13.12 9.06
C THR A 69 -12.23 12.55 10.48
N PHE A 70 -13.30 12.16 11.17
CA PHE A 70 -13.29 11.59 12.54
C PHE A 70 -13.58 10.09 12.52
#